data_AF-A0A968Y6L6-F1
#
_entry.id   AF-A0A968Y6L6-F1
#
_cell.length_a   1.000
_cell.length_b   1.000
_cell.length_c   1.000
_cell.angle_alpha   90.00
_cell.angle_beta   90.00
_cell.angle_gamma   90.00
#
_symmetry.space_group_name_H-M   'P 1'
#
loop_
_entity.id
_entity.type
_entity.pdbx_description
1 polymer ?
#
loop_
_entity_poly.entity_id
_entity_poly.type
_entity_poly.pdbx_seq_one_letter_code
_entity_poly.pdbx_strand_id
1 'polypeptide(L)'
;MPIIHSVPTTEMQVTSIRLERELKDKLKALSGHQGYQALIREILWNYVQQKSGEFSSTVKSSQISVCFPATAQTEVHCALTGQLIHSQEPMQLGLTVEGVLIPLSLASLSP
;
A
#
# COMPACT_ATOMS: atom_id res chain seq x y z
N MET A 1 -6.23 8.80 4.94
CA MET A 1 -5.92 9.05 6.36
C MET A 1 -4.81 8.08 6.63
N PRO A 2 -3.57 8.54 6.84
CA PRO A 2 -2.47 7.61 7.04
C PRO A 2 -2.84 6.76 8.25
N ILE A 3 -2.62 5.45 8.16
CA ILE A 3 -2.72 4.59 9.33
C ILE A 3 -1.58 5.05 10.23
N ILE A 4 -1.90 5.89 11.20
CA ILE A 4 -0.98 6.21 12.27
C ILE A 4 -0.94 4.93 13.10
N HIS A 5 0.02 4.05 12.80
CA HIS A 5 0.40 2.97 13.69
C HIS A 5 1.07 3.62 14.92
N SER A 6 0.25 4.24 15.77
CA SER A 6 0.65 4.88 17.02
C SER A 6 0.81 3.83 18.12
N VAL A 7 1.52 2.75 17.83
CA VAL A 7 2.09 1.97 18.91
C VAL A 7 3.14 2.87 19.56
N PRO A 8 3.11 3.10 20.89
CA PRO A 8 4.17 3.80 21.59
C PRO A 8 5.51 3.08 21.37
N THR A 9 6.62 3.80 21.27
CA THR A 9 7.94 3.17 21.11
C THR A 9 8.31 2.25 22.28
N THR A 10 7.69 2.45 23.45
CA THR A 10 7.83 1.61 24.65
C THR A 10 7.24 0.21 24.49
N GLU A 11 6.28 0.03 23.57
CA GLU A 11 5.62 -1.26 23.29
C GLU A 11 6.26 -1.97 22.09
N MET A 12 7.24 -1.35 21.43
CA MET A 12 7.89 -1.91 20.25
C MET A 12 9.07 -2.80 20.60
N GLN A 13 9.26 -3.84 19.78
CA GLN A 13 10.46 -4.67 19.82
C GLN A 13 11.57 -4.07 18.94
N VAL A 14 12.74 -3.88 19.52
CA VAL A 14 13.92 -3.41 18.78
C VAL A 14 14.56 -4.58 18.04
N THR A 15 14.68 -4.45 16.71
CA THR A 15 15.34 -5.45 15.85
C THR A 15 16.49 -4.82 15.07
N SER A 16 17.52 -5.61 14.76
CA SER A 16 18.68 -5.18 13.97
C SER A 16 18.56 -5.71 12.54
N ILE A 17 18.47 -4.79 11.57
CA ILE A 17 18.43 -5.11 10.15
C ILE A 17 19.72 -4.60 9.50
N ARG A 18 20.42 -5.45 8.75
CA ARG A 18 21.59 -5.05 7.95
C ARG A 18 21.12 -4.57 6.59
N LEU A 19 21.61 -3.40 6.18
CA LEU A 19 21.33 -2.80 4.87
C LEU A 19 22.64 -2.34 4.25
N GLU A 20 22.69 -2.32 2.92
CA GLU A 20 23.75 -1.67 2.18
C GLU A 20 23.82 -0.18 2.55
N ARG A 21 25.04 0.37 2.59
CA ARG A 21 25.26 1.78 2.94
C ARG A 21 24.48 2.71 2.01
N GLU A 22 24.54 2.46 0.71
CA GLU A 22 23.86 3.28 -0.30
C GLU A 22 22.33 3.29 -0.09
N LEU A 23 21.73 2.12 0.18
CA LEU A 23 20.31 2.00 0.44
C LEU A 23 19.92 2.80 1.69
N LYS A 24 20.69 2.67 2.78
CA LYS A 24 20.45 3.42 4.02
C LYS A 24 20.51 4.94 3.78
N ASP A 25 21.47 5.41 3.00
CA ASP A 25 21.65 6.84 2.72
C ASP A 25 20.50 7.38 1.87
N LYS A 26 20.05 6.64 0.84
CA LYS A 26 18.86 7.00 0.04
C LYS A 26 17.59 7.03 0.88
N LEU A 27 17.37 6.03 1.74
CA LEU A 27 16.20 5.98 2.63
C LEU A 27 16.21 7.13 3.65
N LYS A 28 17.38 7.50 4.19
CA LYS A 28 17.50 8.68 5.04
C LYS A 28 17.14 9.97 4.31
N ALA A 29 17.62 10.15 3.09
CA ALA A 29 17.30 11.31 2.27
C ALA A 29 15.78 11.40 1.99
N LEU A 30 15.14 10.28 1.68
CA LEU A 30 13.68 10.20 1.48
C LEU A 30 12.88 10.44 2.77
N SER A 31 13.45 10.11 3.94
CA SER A 31 12.72 10.22 5.21
C SER A 31 12.41 11.67 5.62
N GLY A 32 13.22 12.66 5.22
CA GLY A 32 12.98 14.07 5.54
C GLY A 32 12.61 14.29 7.02
N HIS A 33 11.46 14.95 7.25
CA HIS A 33 10.96 15.27 8.60
C HIS A 33 10.27 14.09 9.33
N GLN A 34 9.89 13.02 8.63
CA GLN A 34 9.19 11.89 9.25
C GLN A 34 10.13 10.98 10.06
N GLY A 35 11.44 11.09 9.78
CA GLY A 35 12.48 10.31 10.43
C GLY A 35 12.63 8.91 9.83
N TYR A 36 13.88 8.46 9.77
CA TYR A 36 14.27 7.20 9.13
C TYR A 36 13.50 5.98 9.67
N GLN A 37 13.35 5.87 11.00
CA GLN A 37 12.69 4.71 11.61
C GLN A 37 11.20 4.62 11.28
N ALA A 38 10.51 5.76 11.19
CA ALA A 38 9.10 5.80 10.83
C ALA A 38 8.91 5.33 9.38
N LEU A 39 9.75 5.82 8.46
CA LEU A 39 9.74 5.42 7.05
C LEU A 39 10.00 3.91 6.89
N ILE A 40 11.05 3.38 7.55
CA ILE A 40 11.36 1.94 7.46
C ILE A 40 10.17 1.09 7.89
N ARG A 41 9.53 1.47 9.00
CA ARG A 41 8.36 0.75 9.51
C ARG A 41 7.19 0.81 8.53
N GLU A 42 6.93 1.97 7.94
CA GLU A 42 5.88 2.12 6.91
C GLU A 42 6.16 1.23 5.69
N ILE A 43 7.39 1.22 5.19
CA ILE A 43 7.79 0.36 4.07
C ILE A 43 7.58 -1.12 4.41
N LEU A 44 8.02 -1.56 5.60
CA LEU A 44 7.87 -2.95 6.04
C LEU A 44 6.39 -3.33 6.20
N TRP A 45 5.56 -2.43 6.71
CA TRP A 45 4.12 -2.65 6.80
C TRP A 45 3.43 -2.71 5.45
N ASN A 46 3.75 -1.79 4.55
CA ASN A 46 3.23 -1.85 3.19
C ASN A 46 3.60 -3.17 2.50
N TYR A 47 4.84 -3.65 2.70
CA TYR A 47 5.26 -4.95 2.19
C TYR A 47 4.47 -6.12 2.78
N VAL A 48 4.27 -6.14 4.11
CA VAL A 48 3.48 -7.19 4.78
C VAL A 48 2.04 -7.17 4.29
N GLN A 49 1.39 -6.01 4.24
CA GLN A 49 0.00 -5.87 3.78
C GLN A 49 -0.18 -6.29 2.32
N GLN A 50 0.81 -5.98 1.46
CA GLN A 50 0.78 -6.43 0.08
C GLN A 50 0.91 -7.96 -0.04
N LYS A 51 1.65 -8.61 0.87
CA LYS A 51 1.92 -10.05 0.83
C LYS A 51 0.90 -10.90 1.59
N SER A 52 0.26 -10.37 2.63
CA SER A 52 -0.72 -11.08 3.43
C SER A 52 -2.08 -11.25 2.74
N GLY A 53 -2.35 -10.49 1.67
CA GLY A 53 -3.68 -10.44 1.05
C GLY A 53 -4.74 -9.75 1.92
N GLU A 54 -4.42 -9.43 3.17
CA GLU A 54 -5.18 -8.56 4.06
C GLU A 54 -4.94 -7.09 3.68
N PHE A 55 -5.18 -6.74 2.41
CA PHE A 55 -5.12 -5.34 2.00
C PHE A 55 -6.28 -4.60 2.67
N SER A 56 -6.06 -4.14 3.91
CA SER A 56 -6.93 -3.17 4.57
C SER A 56 -6.94 -1.95 3.68
N SER A 57 -8.11 -1.65 3.13
CA SER A 57 -8.37 -0.58 2.16
C SER A 57 -7.95 0.79 2.71
N THR A 58 -6.65 1.07 2.61
CA THR A 58 -6.07 2.33 3.07
C THR A 58 -6.10 3.36 1.94
N VAL A 59 -6.23 2.89 0.70
CA VAL A 59 -6.37 3.72 -0.48
C VAL A 59 -7.74 4.38 -0.42
N LYS A 60 -7.75 5.72 -0.39
CA LYS A 60 -8.96 6.50 -0.61
C LYS A 60 -9.17 6.71 -2.10
N SER A 61 -10.42 6.74 -2.54
CA SER A 61 -10.77 7.07 -3.93
C SER A 61 -10.11 8.39 -4.39
N SER A 62 -9.96 9.36 -3.49
CA SER A 62 -9.26 10.64 -3.74
C SER A 62 -7.78 10.52 -4.10
N GLN A 63 -7.14 9.37 -3.89
CA GLN A 63 -5.74 9.12 -4.23
C GLN A 63 -5.58 8.49 -5.62
N ILE A 64 -6.68 8.19 -6.31
CA ILE A 64 -6.67 7.59 -7.64
C ILE A 64 -6.69 8.71 -8.68
N SER A 65 -5.63 8.77 -9.49
CA SER A 65 -5.46 9.81 -10.50
C SER A 65 -6.19 9.49 -11.81
N VAL A 66 -6.17 8.22 -12.22
CA VAL A 66 -6.82 7.70 -13.42
C VAL A 66 -7.23 6.24 -13.21
N CYS A 67 -8.25 5.80 -13.93
CA CYS A 67 -8.68 4.40 -14.00
C CYS A 67 -8.75 3.95 -15.46
N PHE A 68 -8.45 2.68 -15.70
CA PHE A 68 -8.61 2.06 -17.01
C PHE A 68 -9.16 0.63 -16.88
N PRO A 69 -9.98 0.18 -17.86
CA PRO A 69 -10.59 -1.14 -17.83
C PRO A 69 -9.52 -2.24 -17.89
N ALA A 70 -9.73 -3.30 -17.12
CA ALA A 70 -8.87 -4.47 -17.07
C ALA A 70 -9.68 -5.75 -16.81
N THR A 71 -9.05 -6.91 -16.99
CA THR A 71 -9.62 -8.21 -16.64
C THR A 71 -8.67 -8.90 -15.67
N ALA A 72 -9.19 -9.39 -14.55
CA ALA A 72 -8.40 -10.10 -13.56
C ALA A 72 -7.90 -11.43 -14.15
N GLN A 73 -6.58 -11.68 -14.13
CA GLN A 73 -6.04 -12.98 -14.56
C GLN A 73 -6.09 -14.01 -13.43
N THR A 74 -5.97 -13.56 -12.19
CA THR A 74 -6.05 -14.36 -10.96
C THR A 74 -7.03 -13.71 -9.99
N GLU A 75 -7.38 -14.42 -8.92
CA GLU A 75 -8.14 -13.81 -7.83
C GLU A 75 -7.34 -12.67 -7.20
N VAL A 76 -8.01 -11.52 -7.03
CA VAL A 76 -7.43 -10.31 -6.43
C VAL A 76 -8.50 -9.63 -5.57
N HIS A 77 -8.09 -8.82 -4.60
CA HIS A 77 -9.03 -8.05 -3.78
C HIS A 77 -9.04 -6.59 -4.24
N CYS A 78 -10.24 -6.00 -4.31
CA CYS A 78 -10.43 -4.58 -4.57
C CYS A 78 -9.71 -3.74 -3.50
N ALA A 79 -8.85 -2.83 -3.94
CA ALA A 79 -8.05 -1.98 -3.05
C ALA A 79 -8.88 -0.98 -2.22
N LEU A 80 -10.11 -0.64 -2.65
CA LEU A 80 -10.99 0.30 -1.94
C LEU A 80 -11.95 -0.40 -0.97
N THR A 81 -12.49 -1.55 -1.34
CA THR A 81 -13.57 -2.22 -0.58
C THR A 81 -13.13 -3.52 0.07
N GLY A 82 -11.97 -4.07 -0.32
CA GLY A 82 -11.55 -5.42 0.05
C GLY A 82 -12.38 -6.53 -0.60
N GLN A 83 -13.33 -6.20 -1.48
CA GLN A 83 -14.16 -7.18 -2.17
C GLN A 83 -13.30 -8.08 -3.06
N LEU A 84 -13.51 -9.40 -3.01
CA LEU A 84 -12.86 -10.35 -3.90
C LEU A 84 -13.33 -10.13 -5.36
N ILE A 85 -12.38 -10.12 -6.28
CA ILE A 85 -12.56 -10.08 -7.74
C ILE A 85 -12.01 -11.41 -8.26
N HIS A 86 -12.85 -12.19 -8.90
CA HIS A 86 -12.49 -13.52 -9.35
C HIS A 86 -11.64 -13.49 -10.63
N SER A 87 -10.94 -14.59 -10.91
CA SER A 87 -10.26 -14.76 -12.19
C SER A 87 -11.25 -14.61 -13.36
N GLN A 88 -10.80 -13.95 -14.43
CA GLN A 88 -11.56 -13.59 -15.63
C GLN A 88 -12.69 -12.57 -15.40
N GLU A 89 -12.83 -12.03 -14.19
CA GLU A 89 -13.82 -10.99 -13.90
C GLU A 89 -13.36 -9.61 -14.43
N PRO A 90 -14.26 -8.84 -15.08
CA PRO A 90 -13.98 -7.45 -15.44
C PRO A 90 -13.73 -6.58 -14.20
N MET A 91 -12.69 -5.76 -14.24
CA MET A 91 -12.32 -4.85 -13.16
C MET A 91 -11.80 -3.51 -13.72
N GLN A 92 -11.47 -2.58 -12.84
CA GLN A 92 -10.71 -1.38 -13.19
C GLN A 92 -9.32 -1.46 -12.55
N LEU A 93 -8.31 -0.96 -13.24
CA LEU A 93 -6.99 -0.75 -12.68
C LEU A 93 -6.80 0.76 -12.46
N GLY A 94 -6.63 1.14 -11.19
CA GLY A 94 -6.39 2.53 -10.80
C GLY A 94 -4.90 2.83 -10.71
N LEU A 95 -4.47 4.00 -11.16
CA LEU A 95 -3.13 4.54 -10.90
C LEU A 95 -3.23 5.55 -9.76
N THR A 96 -2.55 5.29 -8.64
CA THR A 96 -2.50 6.25 -7.52
C THR A 96 -1.64 7.46 -7.86
N VAL A 97 -1.80 8.56 -7.13
CA VAL A 97 -0.94 9.75 -7.26
C VAL A 97 0.53 9.47 -6.95
N GLU A 98 0.81 8.40 -6.19
CA GLU A 98 2.15 7.89 -5.91
C GLU A 98 2.69 6.96 -7.01
N GLY A 99 1.94 6.74 -8.10
CA GLY A 99 2.35 5.95 -9.26
C GLY A 99 2.17 4.43 -9.10
N VAL A 100 1.32 3.99 -8.18
CA VAL A 100 1.08 2.56 -7.92
C VAL A 100 -0.19 2.10 -8.64
N LEU A 101 -0.13 0.93 -9.29
CA LEU A 101 -1.30 0.30 -9.89
C LEU A 101 -2.05 -0.55 -8.86
N ILE A 102 -3.36 -0.35 -8.75
CA ILE A 102 -4.23 -1.03 -7.79
C ILE A 102 -5.49 -1.61 -8.46
N PRO A 103 -5.94 -2.81 -8.07
CA PRO A 103 -7.18 -3.40 -8.58
C PRO A 103 -8.41 -2.77 -7.92
N LEU A 104 -9.45 -2.54 -8.71
CA LEU A 104 -10.70 -1.90 -8.28
C LEU A 104 -11.89 -2.69 -8.82
N SER A 105 -12.84 -3.06 -7.94
CA SER A 105 -14.09 -3.66 -8.39
C SER A 105 -14.95 -2.61 -9.08
N LEU A 106 -15.75 -3.00 -10.07
CA LEU A 106 -16.59 -2.04 -10.81
C LEU A 106 -17.58 -1.30 -9.90
N ALA A 107 -18.05 -1.96 -8.83
CA ALA A 107 -18.93 -1.35 -7.83
C ALA A 107 -18.25 -0.29 -6.95
N SER A 108 -16.92 -0.31 -6.83
CA SER A 108 -16.16 0.59 -5.94
C SER A 108 -15.99 2.03 -6.47
N LEU A 109 -16.32 2.25 -7.75
CA LEU A 109 -16.17 3.53 -8.44
C LEU A 109 -17.50 4.24 -8.71
N SER A 110 -18.62 3.66 -8.25
CA SER A 110 -19.91 4.32 -8.31
C SER A 110 -20.00 5.40 -7.22
N PRO A 111 -20.53 6.60 -7.52
CA PRO A 111 -20.72 7.66 -6.53
C PRO A 111 -21.69 7.29 -5.41
#